data_AF-A0A355BD18-F1
#
_entry.id   AF-A0A355BD18-F1
#
_cell.length_a   1.000
_cell.length_b   1.000
_cell.length_c   1.000
_cell.angle_alpha   90.00
_cell.angle_beta   90.00
_cell.angle_gamma   90.00
#
_symmetry.space_group_name_H-M   'P 1'
#
loop_
_entity.id
_entity.type
_entity.pdbx_description
1 polymer ?
#
loop_
_entity_poly.entity_id
_entity_poly.type
_entity_poly.pdbx_seq_one_letter_code
_entity_poly.pdbx_strand_id
1 'polypeptide(L)'
;MLKHSSSNPYVFTEQGVAMLSAVLRSEKAVMVSIQIMNAFVEMRKVLAHHTGLLQRVESIETKLQLNDQHFEKIFTALEQGKPAIKQDIFFKGQIFDAYSFVIDLMKKAETSLIIIDNYIDLSVLEMLSEKSNNVGVTIVTSKNTSIKALDI
;
A
#
# COMPACT_ATOMS: atom_id res chain seq x y z
N MET A 1 46.44 -12.11 13.97
CA MET A 1 45.98 -13.30 13.22
C MET A 1 44.60 -12.94 12.67
N LEU A 2 44.33 -12.75 11.38
CA LEU A 2 44.84 -13.35 10.16
C LEU A 2 45.03 -12.26 9.09
N LYS A 3 46.23 -12.12 8.51
CA LYS A 3 46.51 -11.15 7.41
C LYS A 3 46.69 -11.83 6.04
N HIS A 4 46.68 -13.16 5.97
CA HIS A 4 46.92 -13.94 4.75
C HIS A 4 46.16 -15.28 4.73
N SER A 5 44.85 -15.26 4.51
CA SER A 5 44.10 -16.48 4.17
C SER A 5 43.31 -16.24 2.90
N SER A 6 43.52 -17.09 1.89
CA SER A 6 42.90 -17.03 0.56
C SER A 6 41.51 -17.68 0.51
N SER A 7 41.03 -18.23 1.63
CA SER A 7 39.68 -18.77 1.79
C SER A 7 38.98 -18.11 2.97
N ASN A 8 37.68 -17.86 2.84
CA ASN A 8 36.87 -17.35 3.95
C ASN A 8 36.85 -18.41 5.06
N PRO A 9 37.46 -18.16 6.23
CA PRO A 9 37.48 -19.15 7.29
C PRO A 9 36.03 -19.36 7.76
N TYR A 10 35.58 -20.62 7.84
CA TYR A 10 34.24 -21.01 8.32
C TYR A 10 34.02 -20.72 9.82
N VAL A 11 34.86 -19.90 10.44
CA VAL A 11 34.93 -19.64 11.90
C VAL A 11 33.66 -19.01 12.49
N PHE A 12 32.67 -18.67 11.66
CA PHE A 12 31.36 -18.15 12.06
C PHE A 12 30.21 -19.14 11.88
N THR A 13 30.48 -20.37 11.46
CA THR A 13 29.51 -21.48 11.51
C THR A 13 29.70 -22.28 12.78
N GLU A 14 28.67 -23.00 13.21
CA GLU A 14 28.76 -23.89 14.38
C GLU A 14 29.98 -24.83 14.28
N GLN A 15 30.17 -25.44 13.12
CA GLN A 15 31.28 -26.36 12.86
C GLN A 15 32.64 -25.65 12.87
N GLY A 16 32.73 -24.41 12.37
CA GLY A 16 33.99 -23.67 12.41
C GLY A 16 34.33 -23.08 13.78
N VAL A 17 33.32 -22.72 14.59
CA VAL A 17 33.53 -22.34 16.00
C VAL A 17 33.98 -23.54 16.82
N ALA A 18 33.40 -24.73 16.58
CA ALA A 18 33.85 -25.99 17.20
C ALA A 18 35.31 -26.27 16.84
N MET A 19 35.68 -26.17 15.57
CA MET A 19 37.04 -26.38 15.08
C MET A 19 38.03 -25.38 15.69
N LEU A 20 37.65 -24.11 15.81
CA LEU A 20 38.49 -23.08 16.41
C LEU A 20 38.67 -23.27 17.92
N SER A 21 37.64 -23.74 18.62
CA SER A 21 37.68 -24.04 20.06
C SER A 21 38.63 -25.19 20.39
N ALA A 22 38.87 -26.11 19.46
CA ALA A 22 39.81 -27.21 19.62
C ALA A 22 41.29 -26.77 19.47
N VAL A 23 41.53 -25.66 18.76
CA VAL A 23 42.86 -25.11 18.50
C VAL A 23 43.26 -24.06 19.55
N LEU A 24 42.30 -23.25 20.00
CA LEU A 24 42.53 -22.20 21.00
C LEU A 24 42.39 -22.75 22.43
N ARG A 25 43.47 -22.69 23.22
CA ARG A 25 43.54 -23.29 24.58
C ARG A 25 43.48 -22.28 25.74
N SER A 26 43.35 -20.98 25.46
CA SER A 26 43.28 -19.98 26.54
C SER A 26 41.91 -20.01 27.21
N GLU A 27 41.85 -19.77 28.52
CA GLU A 27 40.59 -19.77 29.29
C GLU A 27 39.55 -18.81 28.69
N LYS A 28 39.99 -17.63 28.23
CA LYS A 28 39.12 -16.66 27.56
C LYS A 28 38.56 -17.21 26.24
N ALA A 29 39.36 -17.91 25.44
CA ALA A 29 38.89 -18.48 24.18
C ALA A 29 37.90 -19.62 24.40
N VAL A 30 38.15 -20.49 25.39
CA VAL A 30 37.24 -21.57 25.77
C VAL A 30 35.88 -21.02 26.20
N MET A 31 35.87 -19.98 27.05
CA MET A 31 34.63 -19.33 27.50
C MET A 31 33.82 -18.76 26.33
N VAL A 32 34.48 -18.05 25.41
CA VAL A 32 33.83 -17.44 24.24
C VAL A 32 33.24 -18.51 23.31
N SER A 33 33.96 -19.61 23.07
CA SER A 33 33.46 -20.72 22.24
C SER A 33 32.20 -21.37 22.83
N ILE A 34 32.14 -21.54 24.16
CA ILE A 34 30.95 -22.06 24.84
C ILE A 34 29.76 -21.11 24.67
N GLN A 35 29.97 -19.80 24.83
CA GLN A 35 28.90 -18.80 24.65
C GLN A 35 28.36 -18.78 23.21
N ILE A 36 29.24 -18.86 22.22
CA ILE A 36 28.83 -18.92 20.81
C ILE A 36 28.03 -20.19 20.53
N MET A 37 28.45 -21.34 21.05
CA MET A 37 27.70 -22.60 20.91
C MET A 37 26.31 -22.53 21.54
N ASN A 38 26.21 -21.96 22.74
CA ASN A 38 24.92 -21.74 23.39
C ASN A 38 24.01 -20.85 22.55
N ALA A 39 24.55 -19.78 21.95
CA ALA A 39 23.78 -18.92 21.05
C ALA A 39 23.23 -19.68 19.82
N PHE A 40 24.01 -20.56 19.19
CA PHE A 40 23.53 -21.39 18.07
C PHE A 40 22.47 -22.40 18.48
N VAL A 41 22.59 -23.00 19.67
CA VAL A 41 21.56 -23.89 20.22
C VAL A 41 20.25 -23.14 20.46
N GLU A 42 20.29 -21.97 21.08
CA GLU A 42 19.10 -21.16 21.32
C GLU A 42 18.46 -20.67 20.00
N MET A 43 19.27 -20.23 19.03
CA MET A 43 18.76 -19.87 17.69
C MET A 43 18.02 -21.03 17.02
N ARG A 44 18.52 -22.26 17.09
CA ARG A 44 17.81 -23.44 16.57
C ARG A 44 16.50 -23.70 17.27
N LYS A 45 16.45 -23.55 18.61
CA LYS A 45 15.21 -23.73 19.38
C LYS A 45 14.15 -22.71 18.95
N VAL A 46 14.55 -21.45 18.81
CA VAL A 46 13.66 -20.35 18.34
C VAL A 46 13.13 -20.64 16.94
N LEU A 47 14.00 -21.00 16.00
CA LEU A 47 13.58 -21.32 14.63
C LEU A 47 12.63 -22.53 14.61
N ALA A 48 12.96 -23.62 15.30
CA ALA A 48 12.12 -24.81 15.38
C ALA A 48 10.76 -24.54 16.04
N HIS A 49 10.71 -23.66 17.03
CA HIS A 49 9.48 -23.28 17.72
C HIS A 49 8.57 -22.40 16.85
N HIS A 50 9.14 -21.58 15.96
CA HIS A 50 8.40 -20.64 15.13
C HIS A 50 8.11 -21.14 13.69
N THR A 51 8.64 -22.28 13.27
CA THR A 51 8.37 -22.86 11.93
C THR A 51 6.87 -22.94 11.62
N GLY A 52 6.05 -23.40 12.57
CA GLY A 52 4.60 -23.51 12.38
C GLY A 52 3.90 -22.15 12.22
N LEU A 53 4.41 -21.10 12.87
CA LEU A 53 3.91 -19.73 12.69
C LEU A 53 4.29 -19.19 11.31
N LEU A 54 5.53 -19.40 10.87
CA LEU A 54 6.00 -18.97 9.54
C LEU A 54 5.18 -19.63 8.43
N GLN A 55 4.94 -20.94 8.52
CA GLN A 55 4.08 -21.67 7.57
C GLN A 55 2.63 -21.13 7.56
N ARG A 56 2.11 -20.73 8.72
CA ARG A 56 0.77 -20.15 8.81
C ARG A 56 0.70 -18.76 8.18
N VAL A 57 1.74 -17.94 8.34
CA VAL A 57 1.85 -16.63 7.69
C VAL A 57 1.91 -16.78 6.18
N GLU A 58 2.78 -17.67 5.66
CA GLU A 58 2.90 -17.95 4.23
C GLU A 58 1.57 -18.45 3.61
N SER A 59 0.84 -19.30 4.34
CA SER A 59 -0.49 -19.75 3.94
C SER A 59 -1.52 -18.60 3.88
N ILE A 60 -1.45 -17.65 4.82
CA ILE A 60 -2.32 -16.48 4.83
C ILE A 60 -1.99 -15.57 3.65
N GLU A 61 -0.71 -15.26 3.41
CA GLU A 61 -0.26 -14.45 2.28
C GLU A 61 -0.72 -15.05 0.95
N THR A 62 -0.55 -16.36 0.78
CA THR A 62 -1.01 -17.08 -0.42
C THR A 62 -2.53 -16.96 -0.60
N LYS A 63 -3.31 -17.12 0.47
CA LYS A 63 -4.78 -16.98 0.42
C LYS A 63 -5.21 -15.55 0.09
N LEU A 64 -4.51 -14.54 0.62
CA LEU A 64 -4.77 -13.14 0.30
C LEU A 64 -4.54 -12.86 -1.19
N GLN A 65 -3.39 -13.28 -1.72
CA GLN A 65 -3.07 -13.12 -3.13
C GLN A 65 -4.09 -13.81 -4.05
N LEU A 66 -4.52 -15.02 -3.69
CA LEU A 66 -5.57 -15.74 -4.44
C LEU A 66 -6.92 -15.03 -4.36
N ASN A 67 -7.27 -14.49 -3.19
CA ASN A 67 -8.50 -13.73 -3.02
C ASN A 67 -8.49 -12.45 -3.85
N ASP A 68 -7.39 -11.71 -3.88
CA ASP A 68 -7.25 -10.51 -4.72
C ASP A 68 -7.48 -10.84 -6.20
N GLN A 69 -6.89 -11.94 -6.69
CA GLN A 69 -7.14 -12.42 -8.06
C GLN A 69 -8.59 -12.82 -8.30
N HIS A 70 -9.28 -13.39 -7.31
CA HIS A 70 -10.70 -13.71 -7.40
C HIS A 70 -11.56 -12.45 -7.41
N PHE A 71 -11.23 -11.46 -6.60
CA PHE A 71 -11.93 -10.18 -6.58
C PHE A 71 -11.82 -9.48 -7.94
N GLU A 72 -10.61 -9.38 -8.51
CA GLU A 72 -10.42 -8.80 -9.85
C GLU A 72 -11.27 -9.50 -10.92
N LYS A 73 -11.33 -10.84 -10.89
CA LYS A 73 -12.19 -11.60 -11.81
C LYS A 73 -13.67 -11.32 -11.59
N ILE A 74 -14.12 -11.24 -10.34
CA ILE A 74 -15.51 -10.93 -9.99
C ILE A 74 -15.85 -9.51 -10.43
N PHE A 75 -15.00 -8.52 -10.16
CA PHE A 75 -15.20 -7.14 -10.58
C PHE A 75 -15.26 -7.03 -12.11
N THR A 76 -14.32 -7.66 -12.81
CA THR A 76 -14.33 -7.71 -14.28
C THR A 76 -15.61 -8.34 -14.81
N ALA A 77 -16.08 -9.44 -14.23
CA ALA A 77 -17.33 -10.08 -14.63
C ALA A 77 -18.58 -9.23 -14.33
N LEU A 78 -18.59 -8.53 -13.20
CA LEU A 78 -19.64 -7.57 -12.83
C LEU A 78 -19.66 -6.35 -13.75
N GLU A 79 -18.52 -5.94 -14.30
CA GLU A 79 -18.45 -4.89 -15.32
C GLU A 79 -18.92 -5.38 -16.69
N GLN A 80 -18.55 -6.59 -17.10
CA GLN A 80 -18.95 -7.19 -18.37
C GLN A 80 -20.45 -7.51 -18.46
N GLY A 81 -21.09 -7.81 -17.32
CA GLY A 81 -22.53 -8.08 -17.23
C GLY A 81 -23.42 -6.83 -17.20
N LYS A 82 -22.81 -5.64 -17.06
CA LYS A 82 -23.53 -4.38 -17.24
C LYS A 82 -23.50 -4.06 -18.74
N PRO A 83 -24.64 -3.72 -19.37
CA PRO A 83 -24.56 -3.07 -20.67
C PRO A 83 -23.66 -1.84 -20.52
N ALA A 84 -23.04 -1.37 -21.60
CA ALA A 84 -22.37 -0.07 -21.66
C ALA A 84 -23.42 1.06 -21.51
N ILE A 85 -24.17 1.03 -20.41
CA ILE A 85 -25.00 2.12 -19.96
C ILE A 85 -23.99 3.09 -19.37
N LYS A 86 -23.85 4.26 -20.01
CA LYS A 86 -23.50 5.49 -19.28
C LYS A 86 -24.52 5.61 -18.14
N GLN A 87 -24.23 4.98 -17.00
CA GLN A 87 -25.10 5.08 -15.86
C GLN A 87 -24.87 6.47 -15.28
N ASP A 88 -25.78 7.39 -15.59
CA ASP A 88 -25.88 8.73 -14.97
C ASP A 88 -26.32 8.65 -13.48
N ILE A 89 -26.20 7.47 -12.87
CA ILE A 89 -26.58 7.16 -11.49
C ILE A 89 -25.35 6.55 -10.80
N PHE A 90 -24.85 7.28 -9.79
CA PHE A 90 -23.69 6.88 -9.00
C PHE A 90 -24.14 6.34 -7.63
N PHE A 91 -23.64 5.16 -7.24
CA PHE A 91 -23.94 4.56 -5.94
C PHE A 91 -23.00 5.09 -4.84
N LYS A 92 -23.44 4.97 -3.58
CA LYS A 92 -22.62 5.36 -2.41
C LYS A 92 -21.27 4.62 -2.44
N GLY A 93 -20.18 5.38 -2.53
CA GLY A 93 -18.81 4.87 -2.66
C GLY A 93 -18.17 5.13 -4.03
N GLN A 94 -18.96 5.42 -5.07
CA GLN A 94 -18.46 5.78 -6.41
C GLN A 94 -18.17 7.29 -6.55
N ILE A 95 -17.53 7.86 -5.54
CA ILE A 95 -17.30 9.31 -5.46
C ILE A 95 -16.37 9.77 -6.60
N PHE A 96 -15.35 8.98 -6.90
CA PHE A 96 -14.38 9.29 -7.96
C PHE A 96 -15.00 9.24 -9.36
N ASP A 97 -15.86 8.25 -9.62
CA ASP A 97 -16.55 8.11 -10.91
C ASP A 97 -17.52 9.29 -11.14
N ALA A 98 -18.28 9.67 -10.10
CA ALA A 98 -19.18 10.82 -10.14
C ALA A 98 -18.42 12.13 -10.36
N TYR A 99 -17.30 12.31 -9.66
CA TYR A 99 -16.45 13.49 -9.77
C TYR A 99 -15.87 13.63 -11.18
N SER A 100 -15.31 12.55 -11.72
CA SER A 100 -14.74 12.52 -13.08
C SER A 100 -15.79 12.83 -14.14
N PHE A 101 -16.99 12.27 -13.98
CA PHE A 101 -18.12 12.56 -14.87
C PHE A 101 -18.51 14.04 -14.87
N VAL A 102 -18.60 14.68 -13.69
CA VAL A 102 -18.94 16.11 -13.59
C VAL A 102 -17.84 16.97 -14.22
N ILE A 103 -16.56 16.66 -14.02
CA ILE A 103 -15.46 17.37 -14.69
C ILE A 103 -15.56 17.23 -16.21
N ASP A 104 -15.78 16.02 -16.71
CA ASP A 104 -15.93 15.76 -18.14
C ASP A 104 -17.13 16.49 -18.74
N LEU A 105 -18.20 16.68 -17.96
CA LEU A 105 -19.35 17.47 -18.35
C LEU A 105 -19.02 18.97 -18.36
N MET A 106 -18.32 19.47 -17.35
CA MET A 106 -17.89 20.87 -17.26
C MET A 106 -16.95 21.25 -18.40
N LYS A 107 -16.02 20.36 -18.78
CA LYS A 107 -15.10 20.57 -19.91
C LYS A 107 -15.81 20.69 -21.25
N LYS A 108 -17.00 20.08 -21.40
CA LYS A 108 -17.81 20.15 -22.63
C LYS A 108 -18.61 21.44 -22.77
N ALA A 109 -18.73 22.25 -21.71
CA ALA A 109 -19.43 23.53 -21.80
C ALA A 109 -18.62 24.50 -22.67
N GLU A 110 -19.28 25.13 -23.65
CA GLU A 110 -18.64 26.10 -24.56
C GLU A 110 -18.99 27.55 -24.21
N THR A 111 -20.18 27.80 -23.65
CA THR A 111 -20.73 29.16 -23.48
C THR A 111 -21.02 29.51 -22.02
N SER A 112 -21.72 28.62 -21.29
CA SER A 112 -22.11 28.86 -19.91
C SER A 112 -22.20 27.58 -19.09
N LEU A 113 -21.92 27.71 -17.80
CA LEU A 113 -22.08 26.67 -16.79
C LEU A 113 -22.93 27.24 -15.65
N ILE A 114 -24.09 26.63 -15.40
CA ILE A 114 -25.00 27.03 -14.33
C ILE A 114 -25.05 25.90 -13.31
N ILE A 115 -24.61 26.18 -12.08
CA ILE A 115 -24.62 25.23 -10.96
C ILE A 115 -25.75 25.65 -10.02
N ILE A 116 -26.70 24.76 -9.77
CA ILE A 116 -27.82 24.98 -8.85
C ILE A 116 -27.75 23.90 -7.79
N ASP A 117 -27.30 24.26 -6.58
CA ASP A 117 -27.25 23.33 -5.46
C ASP A 117 -27.56 24.05 -4.15
N ASN A 118 -28.22 23.36 -3.23
CA ASN A 118 -28.48 23.85 -1.89
C ASN A 118 -27.20 24.00 -1.05
N TYR A 119 -26.09 23.38 -1.47
CA TYR A 119 -24.79 23.47 -0.81
C TYR A 119 -23.65 23.43 -1.82
N ILE A 120 -22.71 24.37 -1.70
CA ILE A 120 -21.47 24.44 -2.49
C ILE A 120 -20.32 24.59 -1.50
N ASP A 121 -19.26 23.82 -1.67
CA ASP A 121 -18.04 23.93 -0.88
C ASP A 121 -16.82 24.20 -1.77
N LEU A 122 -15.64 24.28 -1.16
CA LEU A 122 -14.39 24.56 -1.87
C LEU A 122 -14.08 23.50 -2.95
N SER A 123 -14.51 22.25 -2.77
CA SER A 123 -14.25 21.20 -3.76
C SER A 123 -14.96 21.47 -5.08
N VAL A 124 -16.17 22.02 -5.04
CA VAL A 124 -16.92 22.43 -6.24
C VAL A 124 -16.22 23.61 -6.92
N LEU A 125 -15.66 24.55 -6.14
CA LEU A 125 -14.88 25.67 -6.70
C LEU A 125 -13.57 25.20 -7.33
N GLU A 126 -12.89 24.24 -6.73
CA GLU A 126 -11.70 23.60 -7.30
C GLU A 126 -12.03 22.95 -8.64
N MET A 127 -13.18 22.27 -8.78
CA MET A 127 -13.60 21.71 -10.07
C MET A 127 -13.77 22.77 -11.17
N LEU A 128 -14.15 24.00 -10.81
CA LEU A 128 -14.30 25.09 -11.77
C LEU A 128 -12.99 25.53 -12.42
N SER A 129 -11.83 25.19 -11.83
CA SER A 129 -10.53 25.47 -12.47
C SER A 129 -10.34 24.69 -13.76
N GLU A 130 -11.04 23.56 -13.91
CA GLU A 130 -10.95 22.67 -15.06
C GLU A 130 -11.86 23.08 -16.22
N LYS A 131 -12.62 24.18 -16.08
CA LYS A 131 -13.53 24.66 -17.12
C LYS A 131 -12.76 25.27 -18.31
N SER A 132 -13.40 25.30 -19.48
CA SER A 132 -12.88 26.03 -20.64
C SER A 132 -12.80 27.54 -20.36
N ASN A 133 -11.71 28.19 -20.79
CA ASN A 133 -11.39 29.59 -20.46
C ASN A 133 -12.51 30.60 -20.79
N ASN A 134 -13.34 30.31 -21.79
CA ASN A 134 -14.37 31.23 -22.29
C ASN A 134 -15.80 30.95 -21.76
N VAL A 135 -15.93 30.08 -20.75
CA VAL A 135 -17.22 29.71 -20.16
C VAL A 135 -17.54 30.60 -18.97
N GLY A 136 -18.68 31.31 -19.05
CA GLY A 136 -19.24 32.05 -17.91
C GLY A 136 -19.86 31.09 -16.88
N VAL A 137 -19.59 31.31 -15.60
CA VAL A 137 -20.11 30.45 -14.51
C VAL A 137 -21.13 31.22 -13.69
N THR A 138 -22.30 30.62 -13.45
CA THR A 138 -23.32 31.13 -12.53
C THR A 138 -23.62 30.08 -11.48
N ILE A 139 -23.46 30.43 -10.20
CA ILE A 139 -23.75 29.53 -9.07
C ILE A 139 -24.97 30.06 -8.34
N VAL A 140 -26.01 29.23 -8.24
CA VAL A 140 -27.23 29.49 -7.48
C VAL A 140 -27.24 28.55 -6.28
N THR A 141 -27.14 29.12 -5.09
CA THR A 141 -27.10 28.34 -3.85
C THR A 141 -27.94 28.97 -2.74
N SER A 142 -28.19 28.21 -1.67
CA SER A 142 -28.92 28.67 -0.50
C SER A 142 -28.15 29.79 0.23
N LYS A 143 -28.85 30.64 1.00
CA LYS A 143 -28.22 31.73 1.75
C LYS A 143 -27.30 31.27 2.90
N ASN A 144 -27.36 29.99 3.27
CA ASN A 144 -26.63 29.41 4.41
C ASN A 144 -25.34 28.68 4.00
N THR A 145 -24.79 28.95 2.81
CA THR A 145 -23.60 28.26 2.30
C THR A 145 -22.32 28.82 2.93
N SER A 146 -21.28 27.98 3.07
CA SER A 146 -20.01 28.31 3.73
C SER A 146 -19.09 29.24 2.91
N ILE A 147 -19.37 29.42 1.62
CA ILE A 147 -18.57 30.19 0.67
C ILE A 147 -19.00 31.66 0.73
N LYS A 148 -18.02 32.56 0.81
CA LYS A 148 -18.20 34.01 0.77
C LYS A 148 -17.84 34.55 -0.60
N ALA A 149 -18.31 35.75 -0.93
CA ALA A 149 -17.98 36.43 -2.18
C ALA A 149 -16.47 36.70 -2.40
N LEU A 150 -15.63 36.49 -1.38
CA LEU A 150 -14.17 36.60 -1.46
C LEU A 150 -13.50 35.31 -1.96
N ASP A 151 -14.21 34.19 -1.91
CA ASP A 151 -13.70 32.87 -2.28
C ASP A 151 -13.91 32.55 -3.78
N ILE A 152 -14.49 33.50 -4.55
CA ILE A 152 -14.85 33.41 -5.97
C ILE A 152 -13.98 34.39 -6.78
#